data_AF-A0A7S1RVQ8-F1
#
_entry.id   AF-A0A7S1RVQ8-F1
#
_cell.length_a   1.000
_cell.length_b   1.000
_cell.length_c   1.000
_cell.angle_alpha   90.00
_cell.angle_beta   90.00
_cell.angle_gamma   90.00
#
_symmetry.space_group_name_H-M   'P 1'
#
loop_
_entity.id
_entity.type
_entity.pdbx_description
1 polymer ?
#
loop_
_entity_poly.entity_id
_entity_poly.type
_entity_poly.pdbx_seq_one_letter_code
_entity_poly.pdbx_strand_id
1 'polypeptide(L)'
;MEPAAFTAPATAHARAARAALGPRAQGRSEALRQSAVLQHAGRPAAAPTTCGAGVGIAVALAALGSWLPGRRACPSHGRRRRLAAVLRRGGEGEGASTKVGAAASAAGWGYVLLGVAFAASLVVTLGQHPLFPFKPSSAAWSFAWLLQTIWDYYATALCLCGVIVATEGWATGGLWSLGILLLGSSFSCFYVATRLLRRGTIALRSGPAV
;
A
#
# COMPACT_ATOMS: atom_id res chain seq x y z
N MET A 1 -28.82 27.17 29.71
CA MET A 1 -28.79 27.51 28.27
C MET A 1 -29.28 26.27 27.54
N GLU A 2 -30.58 26.24 27.25
CA GLU A 2 -31.32 25.11 26.68
C GLU A 2 -31.28 25.20 25.14
N PRO A 3 -30.94 24.14 24.39
CA PRO A 3 -31.06 24.15 22.94
C PRO A 3 -32.50 23.86 22.52
N ALA A 4 -33.15 24.86 21.93
CA ALA A 4 -34.48 24.75 21.36
C ALA A 4 -34.52 23.73 20.21
N ALA A 5 -35.46 22.77 20.32
CA ALA A 5 -35.74 21.77 19.32
C ALA A 5 -36.41 22.40 18.08
N PHE A 6 -35.71 22.42 16.95
CA PHE A 6 -36.24 22.79 15.65
C PHE A 6 -36.96 21.60 15.02
N THR A 7 -38.26 21.47 15.29
CA THR A 7 -39.14 20.50 14.63
C THR A 7 -39.63 21.05 13.29
N ALA A 8 -39.02 20.60 12.19
CA ALA A 8 -39.43 20.96 10.84
C ALA A 8 -40.73 20.21 10.43
N PRO A 9 -41.83 20.90 10.04
CA PRO A 9 -43.12 20.28 9.72
C PRO A 9 -43.26 19.79 8.26
N ALA A 10 -42.17 19.61 7.51
CA ALA A 10 -42.24 19.42 6.05
C ALA A 10 -42.53 17.97 5.59
N THR A 11 -42.59 16.98 6.48
CA THR A 11 -42.71 15.55 6.08
C THR A 11 -44.15 15.01 6.04
N ALA A 12 -45.13 15.74 6.58
CA ALA A 12 -46.52 15.27 6.62
C ALA A 12 -47.22 15.34 5.25
N HIS A 13 -47.04 16.42 4.50
CA HIS A 13 -47.71 16.59 3.19
C HIS A 13 -47.17 15.64 2.11
N ALA A 14 -45.88 15.26 2.17
CA ALA A 14 -45.29 14.31 1.24
C ALA A 14 -45.78 12.87 1.45
N ARG A 15 -46.18 12.49 2.67
CA ARG A 15 -46.76 11.16 2.95
C ARG A 15 -48.21 11.06 2.47
N ALA A 16 -49.01 12.13 2.65
CA ALA A 16 -50.40 12.14 2.18
C ALA A 16 -50.50 12.03 0.65
N ALA A 17 -49.59 12.68 -0.09
CA ALA A 17 -49.54 12.56 -1.55
C ALA A 17 -49.15 11.15 -2.04
N ARG A 18 -48.37 10.39 -1.26
CA ARG A 18 -48.03 8.98 -1.60
C ARG A 18 -49.17 8.00 -1.36
N ALA A 19 -50.06 8.27 -0.40
CA ALA A 19 -51.19 7.38 -0.11
C ALA A 19 -52.29 7.44 -1.19
N ALA A 20 -52.39 8.55 -1.94
CA ALA A 20 -53.37 8.73 -3.02
C ALA A 20 -52.95 8.05 -4.35
N LEU A 21 -51.67 7.70 -4.50
CA LEU A 21 -51.16 6.98 -5.67
C LEU A 21 -51.41 5.49 -5.46
N GLY A 22 -52.55 5.01 -5.96
CA GLY A 22 -52.94 3.61 -5.86
C GLY A 22 -51.87 2.65 -6.41
N PRO A 23 -51.92 1.35 -6.03
CA PRO A 23 -50.85 0.36 -6.25
C PRO A 23 -50.43 0.19 -7.73
N ARG A 24 -51.30 0.56 -8.69
CA ARG A 24 -50.98 0.57 -10.13
C ARG A 24 -49.97 1.65 -10.54
N ALA A 25 -49.93 2.80 -9.86
CA ALA A 25 -48.99 3.88 -10.19
C ALA A 25 -47.56 3.55 -9.73
N GLN A 26 -47.44 2.84 -8.60
CA GLN A 26 -46.15 2.46 -8.03
C GLN A 26 -45.40 1.44 -8.93
N GLY A 27 -46.10 0.44 -9.46
CA GLY A 27 -45.49 -0.53 -10.38
C GLY A 27 -44.99 0.09 -11.70
N ARG A 28 -45.68 1.10 -12.22
CA ARG A 28 -45.26 1.79 -13.46
C ARG A 28 -43.99 2.61 -13.25
N SER A 29 -43.78 3.15 -12.05
CA SER A 29 -42.57 3.90 -11.69
C SER A 29 -41.34 2.99 -11.53
N GLU A 30 -41.52 1.77 -11.03
CA GLU A 30 -40.43 0.78 -10.92
C GLU A 30 -40.05 0.21 -12.28
N ALA A 31 -41.03 -0.09 -13.14
CA ALA A 31 -40.77 -0.55 -14.51
C ALA A 31 -39.98 0.48 -15.33
N LEU A 32 -40.29 1.77 -15.20
CA LEU A 32 -39.55 2.85 -15.85
C LEU A 32 -38.13 3.00 -15.28
N ARG A 33 -37.94 2.82 -13.96
CA ARG A 33 -36.62 2.82 -13.34
C ARG A 33 -35.76 1.63 -13.78
N GLN A 34 -36.33 0.44 -13.86
CA GLN A 34 -35.62 -0.75 -14.37
C GLN A 34 -35.24 -0.59 -15.85
N SER A 35 -36.13 -0.01 -16.65
CA SER A 35 -35.87 0.28 -18.06
C SER A 35 -34.74 1.30 -18.25
N ALA A 36 -34.67 2.35 -17.42
CA ALA A 36 -33.60 3.33 -17.43
C ALA A 36 -32.24 2.74 -17.01
N VAL A 37 -32.23 1.81 -16.04
CA VAL A 37 -31.01 1.10 -15.63
C VAL A 37 -30.50 0.18 -16.74
N LEU A 38 -31.39 -0.52 -17.44
CA LEU A 38 -31.01 -1.40 -18.56
C LEU A 38 -30.47 -0.61 -19.77
N GLN A 39 -31.01 0.59 -20.04
CA GLN A 39 -30.49 1.45 -21.11
C GLN A 39 -29.07 1.98 -20.83
N HIS A 40 -28.68 2.13 -19.56
CA HIS A 40 -27.32 2.51 -19.20
C HIS A 40 -26.33 1.33 -19.23
N ALA A 41 -26.80 0.10 -19.02
CA ALA A 41 -25.95 -1.09 -19.02
C ALA A 41 -25.48 -1.50 -20.44
N GLY A 42 -26.20 -1.11 -21.49
CA GLY A 42 -25.90 -1.47 -22.88
C GLY A 42 -25.06 -0.48 -23.67
N ARG A 43 -24.61 0.63 -23.06
CA ARG A 43 -23.78 1.62 -23.78
C ARG A 43 -22.32 1.15 -23.72
N PRO A 44 -21.72 0.65 -24.82
CA PRO A 44 -20.31 0.26 -24.82
C PRO A 44 -19.51 1.48 -24.40
N ALA A 45 -18.83 1.37 -23.26
CA ALA A 45 -17.94 2.41 -22.77
C ALA A 45 -16.95 2.71 -23.89
N ALA A 46 -17.07 3.91 -24.47
CA ALA A 46 -16.10 4.41 -25.43
C ALA A 46 -14.72 4.21 -24.81
N ALA A 47 -13.85 3.49 -25.54
CA ALA A 47 -12.53 3.13 -25.09
C ALA A 47 -11.83 4.39 -24.53
N PRO A 48 -11.38 4.38 -23.26
CA PRO A 48 -10.62 5.49 -22.72
C PRO A 48 -9.37 5.64 -23.57
N THR A 49 -9.26 6.76 -24.28
CA THR A 49 -8.08 7.13 -25.04
C THR A 49 -6.90 7.23 -24.07
N THR A 50 -6.06 6.21 -24.11
CA THR A 50 -4.81 6.05 -23.37
C THR A 50 -3.77 7.06 -23.88
N CYS A 51 -3.92 8.33 -23.52
CA CYS A 51 -2.90 9.36 -23.82
C CYS A 51 -2.28 10.03 -22.58
N GLY A 52 -2.75 9.74 -21.36
CA GLY A 52 -2.27 10.41 -20.14
C GLY A 52 -1.37 9.60 -19.20
N ALA A 53 -1.31 8.26 -19.34
CA ALA A 53 -0.68 7.39 -18.34
C ALA A 53 0.87 7.49 -18.31
N GLY A 54 1.50 8.03 -19.36
CA GLY A 54 2.96 8.13 -19.45
C GLY A 54 3.59 9.18 -18.53
N VAL A 55 2.87 10.26 -18.21
CA VAL A 55 3.45 11.39 -17.44
C VAL A 55 3.57 11.06 -15.94
N GLY A 56 2.64 10.27 -15.40
CA GLY A 56 2.65 9.89 -13.98
C GLY A 56 3.85 9.00 -13.59
N ILE A 57 4.24 8.08 -14.47
CA ILE A 57 5.37 7.15 -14.23
C ILE A 57 6.71 7.90 -14.25
N ALA A 58 6.86 8.90 -15.14
CA ALA A 58 8.08 9.69 -15.25
C ALA A 58 8.34 10.55 -14.00
N VAL A 59 7.29 11.12 -13.39
CA VAL A 59 7.40 11.95 -12.17
C VAL A 59 7.73 11.10 -10.94
N ALA A 60 7.15 9.89 -10.82
CA ALA A 60 7.45 8.97 -9.73
C ALA A 60 8.92 8.48 -9.77
N LEU A 61 9.46 8.22 -10.97
CA LEU A 61 10.85 7.82 -11.16
C LEU A 61 11.84 8.97 -10.88
N ALA A 62 11.48 10.22 -11.21
CA ALA A 62 12.30 11.39 -10.91
C ALA A 62 12.42 11.67 -9.40
N ALA A 63 11.35 11.45 -8.63
CA ALA A 63 11.37 11.63 -7.18
C ALA A 63 12.24 10.58 -6.48
N LEU A 64 12.26 9.33 -6.96
CA LEU A 64 13.10 8.24 -6.44
C LEU A 64 14.60 8.49 -6.65
N GLY A 65 15.00 9.21 -7.71
CA GLY A 65 16.41 9.55 -7.96
C GLY A 65 17.00 10.55 -6.94
N SER A 66 16.18 11.43 -6.36
CA SER A 66 16.61 12.45 -5.40
C SER A 66 16.84 11.93 -3.97
N TRP A 67 16.35 10.72 -3.65
CA TRP A 67 16.43 10.13 -2.31
C TRP A 67 17.61 9.17 -2.12
N LEU A 68 18.56 9.15 -3.07
CA LEU A 68 19.85 8.48 -2.88
C LEU A 68 20.71 9.35 -1.95
N PRO A 69 20.97 8.91 -0.70
CA PRO A 69 21.79 9.67 0.23
C PRO A 69 23.19 9.80 -0.37
N GLY A 70 23.62 11.05 -0.59
CA GLY A 70 24.95 11.37 -1.09
C GLY A 70 26.00 10.58 -0.32
N ARG A 71 26.74 9.73 -1.06
CA ARG A 71 27.92 9.03 -0.56
C ARG A 71 28.94 10.06 -0.12
N ARG A 72 28.87 10.51 1.15
CA ARG A 72 29.93 11.32 1.75
C ARG A 72 31.15 10.42 1.87
N ALA A 73 32.09 10.63 0.96
CA ALA A 73 33.41 10.02 1.00
C ALA A 73 34.11 10.43 2.30
N CYS A 74 34.31 9.47 3.19
CA CYS A 74 35.08 9.68 4.41
C CYS A 74 36.58 9.48 4.06
N PRO A 75 37.47 10.46 4.27
CA PRO A 75 38.89 10.31 3.96
C PRO A 75 39.57 9.42 5.02
N SER A 76 39.80 8.16 4.69
CA SER A 76 40.42 7.16 5.58
C SER A 76 41.91 6.99 5.30
N HIS A 77 42.73 7.93 5.77
CA HIS A 77 44.18 7.89 5.52
C HIS A 77 44.96 6.91 6.43
N GLY A 78 44.34 6.33 7.47
CA GLY A 78 44.99 5.42 8.43
C GLY A 78 44.71 3.91 8.24
N ARG A 79 43.80 3.52 7.34
CA ARG A 79 43.27 2.13 7.25
C ARG A 79 43.93 1.28 6.15
N ARG A 80 45.02 1.73 5.53
CA ARG A 80 45.68 0.99 4.42
C ARG A 80 46.55 -0.19 4.86
N ARG A 81 47.08 -0.20 6.09
CA ARG A 81 48.01 -1.26 6.53
C ARG A 81 47.33 -2.54 7.05
N ARG A 82 46.12 -2.44 7.59
CA ARG A 82 45.34 -3.62 8.05
C ARG A 82 44.50 -4.26 6.93
N LEU A 83 44.17 -3.52 5.87
CA LEU A 83 43.43 -4.06 4.73
C LEU A 83 44.26 -5.08 3.93
N ALA A 84 45.57 -4.86 3.79
CA ALA A 84 46.45 -5.77 3.06
C ALA A 84 46.58 -7.16 3.70
N ALA A 85 46.44 -7.27 5.03
CA ALA A 85 46.48 -8.55 5.74
C ALA A 85 45.15 -9.31 5.67
N VAL A 86 44.01 -8.60 5.66
CA VAL A 86 42.67 -9.21 5.52
C VAL A 86 42.39 -9.63 4.07
N LEU A 87 42.82 -8.82 3.09
CA LEU A 87 42.68 -9.16 1.67
C LEU A 87 43.49 -10.38 1.26
N ARG A 88 44.56 -10.73 1.99
CA ARG A 88 45.38 -11.92 1.70
C ARG A 88 44.75 -13.24 2.18
N ARG A 89 43.67 -13.19 2.99
CA ARG A 89 42.97 -14.37 3.51
C ARG A 89 41.66 -14.69 2.78
N GLY A 90 41.28 -13.90 1.78
CA GLY A 90 40.01 -14.04 1.04
C GLY A 90 40.11 -14.77 -0.31
N GLY A 91 41.27 -15.33 -0.66
CA GLY A 91 41.54 -15.88 -2.00
C GLY A 91 41.11 -17.33 -2.26
N GLU A 92 40.56 -18.05 -1.29
CA GLU A 92 40.25 -19.50 -1.43
C GLU A 92 38.74 -19.81 -1.32
N GLY A 93 37.88 -19.04 -2.00
CA GLY A 93 36.42 -19.27 -1.95
C GLY A 93 35.59 -18.73 -3.11
N GLU A 94 36.18 -18.53 -4.29
CA GLU A 94 35.57 -17.81 -5.41
C GLU A 94 34.40 -18.56 -6.11
N GLY A 95 34.17 -19.84 -5.79
CA GLY A 95 33.17 -20.67 -6.49
C GLY A 95 31.74 -20.70 -5.89
N ALA A 96 31.55 -20.35 -4.61
CA ALA A 96 30.27 -20.54 -3.92
C ALA A 96 29.51 -19.24 -3.60
N SER A 97 30.14 -18.07 -3.76
CA SER A 97 29.61 -16.76 -3.33
C SER A 97 28.63 -16.11 -4.32
N THR A 98 28.64 -16.51 -5.59
CA THR A 98 27.79 -15.91 -6.65
C THR A 98 26.30 -16.22 -6.51
N LYS A 99 25.93 -17.37 -5.90
CA LYS A 99 24.52 -17.77 -5.77
C LYS A 99 23.76 -17.01 -4.68
N VAL A 100 24.43 -16.61 -3.61
CA VAL A 100 23.81 -15.89 -2.48
C VAL A 100 23.55 -14.42 -2.84
N GLY A 101 24.42 -13.80 -3.64
CA GLY A 101 24.24 -12.43 -4.13
C GLY A 101 23.03 -12.27 -5.07
N ALA A 102 22.76 -13.25 -5.92
CA ALA A 102 21.65 -13.20 -6.86
C ALA A 102 20.28 -13.22 -6.14
N ALA A 103 20.09 -14.09 -5.15
CA ALA A 103 18.85 -14.19 -4.39
C ALA A 103 18.55 -12.93 -3.56
N ALA A 104 19.59 -12.33 -2.94
CA ALA A 104 19.44 -11.07 -2.22
C ALA A 104 19.08 -9.91 -3.16
N SER A 105 19.66 -9.88 -4.37
CA SER A 105 19.33 -8.86 -5.37
C SER A 105 17.91 -8.99 -5.90
N ALA A 106 17.44 -10.23 -6.12
CA ALA A 106 16.09 -10.51 -6.61
C ALA A 106 15.01 -10.07 -5.60
N ALA A 107 15.23 -10.33 -4.30
CA ALA A 107 14.33 -9.85 -3.25
C ALA A 107 14.27 -8.31 -3.21
N GLY A 108 15.42 -7.64 -3.34
CA GLY A 108 15.49 -6.18 -3.43
C GLY A 108 14.66 -5.62 -4.59
N TRP A 109 14.79 -6.19 -5.79
CA TRP A 109 13.97 -5.82 -6.95
C TRP A 109 12.49 -6.08 -6.72
N GLY A 110 12.13 -7.17 -6.05
CA GLY A 110 10.75 -7.47 -5.69
C GLY A 110 10.07 -6.35 -4.88
N TYR A 111 10.77 -5.79 -3.89
CA TYR A 111 10.23 -4.65 -3.11
C TYR A 111 10.10 -3.38 -3.93
N VAL A 112 11.06 -3.10 -4.82
CA VAL A 112 10.98 -1.95 -5.73
C VAL A 112 9.77 -2.08 -6.66
N LEU A 113 9.57 -3.26 -7.26
CA LEU A 113 8.42 -3.53 -8.13
C LEU A 113 7.10 -3.42 -7.36
N LEU A 114 7.04 -3.93 -6.13
CA LEU A 114 5.87 -3.81 -5.27
C LEU A 114 5.52 -2.34 -4.97
N GLY A 115 6.53 -1.52 -4.64
CA GLY A 115 6.35 -0.09 -4.40
C GLY A 115 5.91 0.68 -5.64
N VAL A 116 6.50 0.37 -6.80
CA VAL A 116 6.09 0.97 -8.09
C VAL A 116 4.66 0.59 -8.45
N ALA A 117 4.28 -0.68 -8.25
CA ALA A 117 2.91 -1.16 -8.48
C ALA A 117 1.90 -0.46 -7.55
N PHE A 118 2.24 -0.29 -6.26
CA PHE A 118 1.43 0.47 -5.31
C PHE A 118 1.26 1.93 -5.75
N ALA A 119 2.35 2.60 -6.12
CA ALA A 119 2.31 4.00 -6.56
C ALA A 119 1.47 4.17 -7.84
N ALA A 120 1.62 3.28 -8.82
CA ALA A 120 0.81 3.28 -10.03
C ALA A 120 -0.68 3.10 -9.71
N SER A 121 -1.03 2.14 -8.85
CA SER A 121 -2.40 1.94 -8.36
C SER A 121 -2.96 3.20 -7.70
N LEU A 122 -2.15 3.86 -6.86
CA LEU A 122 -2.56 5.09 -6.18
C LEU A 122 -2.86 6.22 -7.18
N VAL A 123 -2.01 6.40 -8.19
CA VAL A 123 -2.20 7.43 -9.24
C VAL A 123 -3.47 7.16 -10.05
N VAL A 124 -3.74 5.90 -10.40
CA VAL A 124 -4.98 5.51 -11.10
C VAL A 124 -6.20 5.80 -10.23
N THR A 125 -6.18 5.38 -8.96
CA THR A 125 -7.27 5.64 -8.01
C THR A 125 -7.51 7.13 -7.83
N LEU A 126 -6.46 7.94 -7.70
CA LEU A 126 -6.57 9.40 -7.61
C LEU A 126 -7.19 10.03 -8.87
N GLY A 127 -6.86 9.52 -10.06
CA GLY A 127 -7.40 9.99 -11.32
C GLY A 127 -8.88 9.64 -11.52
N GLN A 128 -9.31 8.45 -11.08
CA GLN A 128 -10.70 7.99 -11.22
C GLN A 128 -11.61 8.47 -10.09
N HIS A 129 -11.07 8.60 -8.87
CA HIS A 129 -11.80 8.89 -7.65
C HIS A 129 -11.07 10.00 -6.85
N PRO A 130 -11.10 11.26 -7.31
CA PRO A 130 -10.40 12.34 -6.62
C PRO A 130 -10.85 12.46 -5.17
N LEU A 131 -9.91 12.82 -4.29
CA LEU A 131 -10.19 13.03 -2.86
C LEU A 131 -11.15 14.20 -2.62
N PHE A 132 -11.09 15.21 -3.50
CA PHE A 132 -11.87 16.43 -3.37
C PHE A 132 -12.73 16.70 -4.60
N PRO A 133 -14.02 17.05 -4.43
CA PRO A 133 -14.78 17.07 -3.16
C PRO A 133 -15.10 15.65 -2.64
N PHE A 134 -15.10 15.45 -1.32
CA PHE A 134 -15.40 14.16 -0.67
C PHE A 134 -16.81 13.68 -1.04
N LYS A 135 -16.94 12.41 -1.46
CA LYS A 135 -18.21 11.79 -1.88
C LYS A 135 -18.53 10.53 -1.05
N PRO A 136 -18.75 10.65 0.27
CA PRO A 136 -19.01 9.48 1.14
C PRO A 136 -20.31 8.74 0.81
N SER A 137 -21.26 9.39 0.12
CA SER A 137 -22.50 8.78 -0.34
C SER A 137 -22.33 7.86 -1.55
N SER A 138 -21.17 7.87 -2.22
CA SER A 138 -20.88 6.99 -3.34
C SER A 138 -20.19 5.72 -2.85
N ALA A 139 -20.89 4.59 -2.92
CA ALA A 139 -20.33 3.28 -2.55
C ALA A 139 -19.08 2.93 -3.39
N ALA A 140 -19.07 3.26 -4.68
CA ALA A 140 -17.94 3.00 -5.57
C ALA A 140 -16.68 3.79 -5.14
N TRP A 141 -16.85 5.07 -4.78
CA TRP A 141 -15.75 5.89 -4.28
C TRP A 141 -15.19 5.33 -2.98
N SER A 142 -16.06 5.02 -2.00
CA SER A 142 -15.63 4.46 -0.71
C SER A 142 -14.95 3.10 -0.87
N PHE A 143 -15.46 2.24 -1.77
CA PHE A 143 -14.86 0.93 -2.05
C PHE A 143 -13.46 1.04 -2.68
N ALA A 144 -13.26 1.96 -3.62
CA ALA A 144 -11.95 2.17 -4.24
C ALA A 144 -10.89 2.63 -3.22
N TRP A 145 -11.24 3.58 -2.35
CA TRP A 145 -10.35 4.03 -1.28
C TRP A 145 -10.10 2.97 -0.23
N LEU A 146 -11.12 2.20 0.14
CA LEU A 146 -10.98 1.05 1.03
C LEU A 146 -9.99 0.03 0.45
N LEU A 147 -10.14 -0.33 -0.82
CA LEU A 147 -9.23 -1.24 -1.51
C LEU A 147 -7.80 -0.71 -1.53
N GLN A 148 -7.61 0.59 -1.76
CA GLN A 148 -6.29 1.22 -1.73
C GLN A 148 -5.63 1.13 -0.35
N THR A 149 -6.39 1.31 0.75
CA THR A 149 -5.86 1.14 2.11
C THR A 149 -5.49 -0.31 2.44
N ILE A 150 -6.26 -1.29 1.93
CA ILE A 150 -5.94 -2.71 2.06
C ILE A 150 -4.63 -3.02 1.32
N TRP A 151 -4.45 -2.45 0.12
CA TRP A 151 -3.23 -2.62 -0.67
C TRP A 151 -2.02 -2.01 0.04
N ASP A 152 -2.15 -0.82 0.64
CA ASP A 152 -1.11 -0.18 1.46
C ASP A 152 -0.68 -1.05 2.65
N TYR A 153 -1.68 -1.60 3.36
CA TYR A 153 -1.44 -2.52 4.45
C TYR A 153 -0.65 -3.76 4.01
N TYR A 154 -1.03 -4.42 2.91
CA TYR A 154 -0.32 -5.61 2.46
C TYR A 154 1.07 -5.30 1.90
N ALA A 155 1.26 -4.18 1.20
CA ALA A 155 2.57 -3.77 0.71
C ALA A 155 3.57 -3.59 1.84
N THR A 156 3.16 -2.87 2.90
CA THR A 156 3.99 -2.65 4.09
C THR A 156 4.19 -3.93 4.91
N ALA A 157 3.15 -4.75 5.08
CA ALA A 157 3.22 -6.03 5.77
C ALA A 157 4.19 -7.00 5.08
N LEU A 158 4.15 -7.14 3.75
CA LEU A 158 5.07 -7.99 2.99
C LEU A 158 6.52 -7.52 3.10
N CYS A 159 6.74 -6.21 3.10
CA CYS A 159 8.07 -5.64 3.34
C CYS A 159 8.59 -6.03 4.74
N LEU A 160 7.75 -5.89 5.77
CA LEU A 160 8.12 -6.28 7.13
C LEU A 160 8.36 -7.79 7.27
N CYS A 161 7.52 -8.63 6.66
CA CYS A 161 7.68 -10.09 6.65
C CYS A 161 9.04 -10.50 6.06
N GLY A 162 9.47 -9.83 4.98
CA GLY A 162 10.80 -10.02 4.41
C GLY A 162 11.94 -9.75 5.39
N VAL A 163 11.86 -8.63 6.11
CA VAL A 163 12.84 -8.28 7.15
C VAL A 163 12.85 -9.31 8.27
N ILE A 164 11.67 -9.79 8.67
CA ILE A 164 11.52 -10.79 9.74
C ILE A 164 12.15 -12.13 9.33
N VAL A 165 11.82 -12.63 8.14
CA VAL A 165 12.38 -13.89 7.59
C VAL A 165 13.91 -13.78 7.46
N ALA A 166 14.42 -12.63 7.01
CA ALA A 166 15.85 -12.39 6.90
C ALA A 166 16.58 -12.33 8.26
N THR A 167 15.88 -12.00 9.35
CA THR A 167 16.50 -11.77 10.67
C THR A 167 16.31 -12.91 11.67
N GLU A 168 15.20 -13.64 11.61
CA GLU A 168 14.83 -14.71 12.54
C GLU A 168 14.85 -16.12 11.89
N GLY A 169 15.17 -16.21 10.59
CA GLY A 169 15.19 -17.45 9.83
C GLY A 169 13.82 -17.89 9.31
N TRP A 170 13.79 -18.89 8.44
CA TRP A 170 12.59 -19.27 7.67
C TRP A 170 11.42 -19.77 8.54
N ALA A 171 11.68 -20.64 9.53
CA ALA A 171 10.61 -21.23 10.34
C ALA A 171 10.00 -20.21 11.31
N THR A 172 10.83 -19.61 12.18
CA THR A 172 10.38 -18.61 13.16
C THR A 172 9.88 -17.35 12.47
N GLY A 173 10.61 -16.88 11.46
CA GLY A 173 10.18 -15.71 10.69
C GLY A 173 8.91 -15.95 9.88
N GLY A 174 8.71 -17.16 9.36
CA GLY A 174 7.46 -17.56 8.72
C GLY A 174 6.27 -17.54 9.67
N LEU A 175 6.42 -18.05 10.89
CA LEU A 175 5.38 -18.01 11.92
C LEU A 175 5.00 -16.57 12.30
N TRP A 176 6.00 -15.69 12.48
CA TRP A 176 5.77 -14.27 12.74
C TRP A 176 5.06 -13.58 11.57
N SER A 177 5.49 -13.87 10.33
CA SER A 177 4.91 -13.30 9.12
C SER A 177 3.45 -13.72 8.94
N LEU A 178 3.13 -15.00 9.20
CA LEU A 178 1.76 -15.49 9.18
C LEU A 178 0.89 -14.80 10.23
N GLY A 179 1.42 -14.60 11.44
CA GLY A 179 0.73 -13.85 12.48
C GLY A 179 0.44 -12.39 12.07
N ILE A 180 1.39 -11.71 11.42
CA ILE A 180 1.18 -10.33 10.93
C ILE A 180 0.11 -10.32 9.84
N LEU A 181 0.16 -11.24 8.87
CA LEU A 181 -0.80 -11.29 7.77
C LEU A 181 -2.23 -11.61 8.23
N LEU A 182 -2.40 -12.39 9.31
CA LEU A 182 -3.70 -12.78 9.85
C LEU A 182 -4.25 -11.83 10.91
N LEU A 183 -3.42 -11.37 11.85
CA LEU A 183 -3.85 -10.56 13.00
C LEU A 183 -3.72 -9.05 12.80
N GLY A 184 -2.99 -8.60 11.77
CA GLY A 184 -2.87 -7.18 11.51
C GLY A 184 -1.69 -6.47 12.19
N SER A 185 -1.83 -5.16 12.32
CA SER A 185 -0.86 -4.26 12.93
C SER A 185 -0.57 -4.58 14.40
N SER A 186 -1.57 -5.05 15.18
CA SER A 186 -1.40 -5.40 16.59
C SER A 186 -0.26 -6.41 16.81
N PHE A 187 -0.17 -7.42 15.94
CA PHE A 187 0.88 -8.44 16.04
C PHE A 187 2.24 -7.93 15.54
N SER A 188 2.25 -7.02 14.56
CA SER A 188 3.48 -6.35 14.13
C SER A 188 4.10 -5.51 15.26
N CYS A 189 3.27 -4.79 16.03
CA CYS A 189 3.72 -4.04 17.20
C CYS A 189 4.28 -4.97 18.27
N PHE A 190 3.62 -6.10 18.52
CA PHE A 190 4.09 -7.11 19.46
C PHE A 190 5.45 -7.70 19.05
N TYR A 191 5.65 -7.99 17.76
CA TYR A 191 6.94 -8.41 17.23
C TYR A 191 8.04 -7.35 17.48
N VAL A 192 7.77 -6.08 17.18
CA VAL A 192 8.75 -4.99 17.39
C VAL A 192 9.06 -4.82 18.89
N ALA A 193 8.05 -4.86 19.76
CA ALA A 193 8.21 -4.75 21.21
C ALA A 193 9.04 -5.92 21.77
N THR A 194 8.72 -7.16 21.38
CA THR A 194 9.50 -8.34 21.81
C THR A 194 10.94 -8.28 21.33
N ARG A 195 11.19 -7.76 20.11
CA ARG A 195 12.54 -7.55 19.59
C ARG A 195 13.30 -6.47 20.37
N LEU A 196 12.66 -5.36 20.70
CA LEU A 196 13.22 -4.29 21.53
C LEU A 196 13.58 -4.79 22.93
N LEU A 197 12.68 -5.54 23.57
CA LEU A 197 12.90 -6.09 24.91
C LEU A 197 14.05 -7.12 24.96
N ARG A 198 14.19 -7.96 23.92
CA ARG A 198 15.23 -9.01 23.89
C ARG A 198 16.59 -8.50 23.45
N ARG A 199 16.65 -7.57 22.49
CA ARG A 199 17.91 -7.14 21.86
C ARG A 199 18.35 -5.73 22.28
N GLY A 200 17.55 -5.00 23.05
CA GLY A 200 17.87 -3.68 23.62
C GLY A 200 17.99 -2.53 22.61
N THR A 201 18.06 -2.82 21.30
CA THR A 201 18.18 -1.81 20.24
C THR A 201 17.87 -2.42 18.86
N ILE A 202 17.21 -1.64 17.99
CA ILE A 202 17.03 -1.97 16.54
C ILE A 202 18.23 -1.41 15.76
N ALA A 203 19.43 -1.57 16.28
CA ALA A 203 20.63 -1.26 15.52
C ALA A 203 20.74 -2.29 14.39
N LEU A 204 20.55 -1.84 13.15
CA LEU A 204 21.05 -2.57 11.98
C LEU A 204 22.53 -2.80 12.22
N ARG A 205 22.92 -4.06 12.41
CA ARG A 205 24.30 -4.50 12.65
C ARG A 205 25.18 -3.83 11.60
N SER A 206 25.81 -2.72 11.97
CA SER A 206 26.83 -2.08 11.16
C SER A 206 27.99 -3.06 11.13
N GLY A 207 28.53 -3.33 9.95
CA GLY A 207 29.55 -4.36 9.75
C GLY A 207 30.81 -4.17 10.60
N PRO A 208 31.80 -5.03 10.34
CA PRO A 208 32.25 -6.11 11.20
C PRO A 208 32.79 -5.65 12.56
N ALA A 209 32.40 -6.39 13.60
CA ALA A 209 33.14 -6.44 14.85
C ALA A 209 34.55 -6.96 14.54
N VAL A 210 35.55 -6.09 14.75
CA VAL A 210 36.96 -6.44 14.77
C VAL A 210 37.30 -6.97 16.16
#